data_AF-A0A7J6P7H4-F1
#
_entry.id   AF-A0A7J6P7H4-F1
#
_cell.length_a   1.000
_cell.length_b   1.000
_cell.length_c   1.000
_cell.angle_alpha   90.00
_cell.angle_beta   90.00
_cell.angle_gamma   90.00
#
_symmetry.space_group_name_H-M   'P 1'
#
loop_
_entity.id
_entity.type
_entity.pdbx_description
1 polymer ?
#
loop_
_entity_poly.entity_id
_entity_poly.type
_entity_poly.pdbx_seq_one_letter_code
_entity_poly.pdbx_strand_id
1 'polypeptide(L)'
;MTFKDGRTISLIATPAFLDVPEQDRQPASLGSQMKVKYSYPAPFALLGLGFPQDRTLNLFRNPVIDQLVRDPSGYNKSRSVSLYLESGLFARGEVLLGGVDPDKFIGPLAPMPVVDEGHWMLHLLAVYVGEASRRPAGLHAILDTGTNGIYMPPKAGEDLVTLVKAGVEKLIDIRINGGVYEIDRVDRDYLPILSARQ
;
A
#
# COMPACT_ATOMS: atom_id res chain seq x y z
N MET A 1 -20.51 -15.88 8.50
CA MET A 1 -21.46 -14.97 9.19
C MET A 1 -22.71 -14.86 8.33
N THR A 2 -23.90 -14.82 8.94
CA THR A 2 -25.18 -14.69 8.23
C THR A 2 -25.93 -13.49 8.80
N PHE A 3 -26.37 -12.58 7.94
CA PHE A 3 -27.19 -11.43 8.32
C PHE A 3 -28.62 -11.85 8.61
N LYS A 4 -29.38 -10.98 9.31
CA LYS A 4 -30.79 -11.23 9.67
C LYS A 4 -31.70 -11.41 8.45
N ASP A 5 -31.31 -10.92 7.29
CA ASP A 5 -32.03 -11.06 6.02
C ASP A 5 -31.59 -12.28 5.19
N GLY A 6 -30.81 -13.19 5.79
CA GLY A 6 -30.40 -14.45 5.18
C GLY A 6 -29.15 -14.37 4.30
N ARG A 7 -28.60 -13.16 4.06
CA ARG A 7 -27.35 -13.00 3.31
C ARG A 7 -26.17 -13.56 4.09
N THR A 8 -25.20 -14.16 3.41
CA THR A 8 -24.01 -14.77 4.02
C THR A 8 -22.74 -14.04 3.61
N ILE A 9 -21.83 -13.88 4.57
CA ILE A 9 -20.43 -13.48 4.35
C ILE A 9 -19.53 -14.61 4.84
N SER A 10 -18.60 -15.02 3.98
CA SER A 10 -17.59 -16.02 4.31
C SER A 10 -16.40 -15.37 5.03
N LEU A 11 -16.34 -15.49 6.36
CA LEU A 11 -15.14 -15.13 7.13
C LEU A 11 -14.25 -16.36 7.28
N ILE A 12 -12.94 -16.17 7.16
CA ILE A 12 -11.95 -17.24 7.31
C ILE A 12 -11.15 -16.96 8.58
N ALA A 13 -11.17 -17.90 9.52
CA ALA A 13 -10.28 -17.88 10.67
C ALA A 13 -9.04 -18.74 10.36
N THR A 14 -7.88 -18.11 10.21
CA THR A 14 -6.60 -18.83 10.06
C THR A 14 -5.75 -18.62 11.32
N PRO A 15 -5.22 -19.67 11.97
CA PRO A 15 -4.49 -19.55 13.24
C PRO A 15 -3.02 -19.07 13.09
N ALA A 16 -2.74 -17.97 12.39
CA ALA A 16 -1.37 -17.68 11.90
C ALA A 16 -0.90 -16.20 12.10
N PHE A 17 0.41 -15.99 12.35
CA PHE A 17 1.10 -15.06 13.27
C PHE A 17 2.47 -14.48 12.81
N LEU A 18 2.57 -13.32 12.17
CA LEU A 18 3.84 -12.88 11.50
C LEU A 18 4.99 -12.59 12.48
N ASP A 19 5.94 -13.51 12.55
CA ASP A 19 7.22 -13.36 13.26
C ASP A 19 8.38 -13.57 12.28
N VAL A 20 9.26 -12.56 12.17
CA VAL A 20 10.49 -12.61 11.36
C VAL A 20 11.68 -12.61 12.33
N PRO A 21 12.48 -13.69 12.40
CA PRO A 21 13.68 -13.70 13.22
C PRO A 21 14.71 -12.68 12.73
N GLU A 22 15.36 -12.00 13.66
CA GLU A 22 16.30 -10.90 13.42
C GLU A 22 17.52 -11.26 12.55
N GLN A 23 17.78 -12.55 12.34
CA GLN A 23 18.97 -13.09 11.66
C GLN A 23 18.81 -13.26 10.13
N ASP A 24 17.59 -13.11 9.58
CA ASP A 24 17.29 -13.32 8.15
C ASP A 24 17.04 -12.01 7.36
N ARG A 25 17.45 -10.84 7.86
CA ARG A 25 17.37 -9.57 7.12
C ARG A 25 18.43 -9.51 6.01
N GLN A 26 18.22 -10.23 4.91
CA GLN A 26 18.85 -9.91 3.62
C GLN A 26 17.81 -9.26 2.68
N PRO A 27 18.22 -8.32 1.81
CA PRO A 27 17.30 -7.63 0.93
C PRO A 27 16.61 -8.62 0.00
N ALA A 28 15.28 -8.73 0.13
CA ALA A 28 14.47 -9.62 -0.67
C ALA A 28 14.58 -9.28 -2.16
N SER A 29 14.94 -10.28 -2.98
CA SER A 29 14.86 -10.21 -4.44
C SER A 29 13.63 -10.98 -4.95
N LEU A 30 13.04 -10.46 -6.03
CA LEU A 30 11.85 -11.03 -6.66
C LEU A 30 12.12 -12.49 -7.07
N GLY A 31 11.41 -13.44 -6.46
CA GLY A 31 11.53 -14.89 -6.73
C GLY A 31 11.92 -15.76 -5.53
N SER A 32 12.14 -15.18 -4.35
CA SER A 32 12.39 -15.96 -3.13
C SER A 32 11.08 -16.52 -2.54
N GLN A 33 11.02 -17.84 -2.34
CA GLN A 33 9.91 -18.47 -1.61
C GLN A 33 10.01 -18.10 -0.13
N MET A 34 9.13 -17.21 0.31
CA MET A 34 9.06 -16.78 1.70
C MET A 34 8.41 -17.88 2.54
N LYS A 35 9.21 -18.60 3.35
CA LYS A 35 8.69 -19.50 4.38
C LYS A 35 8.29 -18.68 5.60
N VAL A 36 7.01 -18.34 5.67
CA VAL A 36 6.41 -17.68 6.82
C VAL A 36 6.10 -18.73 7.88
N LYS A 37 6.76 -18.65 9.04
CA LYS A 37 6.41 -19.46 10.22
C LYS A 37 5.93 -18.53 11.31
N TYR A 38 4.86 -18.95 11.95
CA TYR A 38 3.98 -18.09 12.69
C TYR A 38 3.80 -18.66 14.11
N SER A 39 4.05 -17.89 15.17
CA SER A 39 3.93 -18.37 16.57
C SER A 39 3.22 -17.32 17.45
N TYR A 40 2.18 -17.77 18.18
CA TYR A 40 1.22 -17.09 19.10
C TYR A 40 -0.27 -17.10 18.63
N PRO A 41 -1.30 -16.72 19.43
CA PRO A 41 -2.73 -16.53 19.05
C PRO A 41 -3.19 -15.03 19.13
N ALA A 42 -3.72 -14.44 18.05
CA ALA A 42 -3.61 -13.00 17.73
C ALA A 42 -5.01 -12.47 17.82
N PRO A 43 -5.26 -11.44 18.63
CA PRO A 43 -6.60 -10.89 18.77
C PRO A 43 -7.00 -10.02 17.56
N PHE A 44 -6.34 -10.15 16.40
CA PHE A 44 -6.61 -9.34 15.22
C PHE A 44 -6.87 -10.19 13.97
N ALA A 45 -7.68 -9.64 13.06
CA ALA A 45 -7.98 -10.21 11.76
C ALA A 45 -7.43 -9.32 10.65
N LEU A 46 -7.05 -9.92 9.53
CA LEU A 46 -6.66 -9.20 8.32
C LEU A 46 -7.84 -9.18 7.35
N LEU A 47 -8.18 -7.99 6.85
CA LEU A 47 -9.19 -7.82 5.80
C LEU A 47 -8.50 -7.46 4.49
N GLY A 48 -8.40 -8.43 3.58
CA GLY A 48 -7.84 -8.21 2.25
C GLY A 48 -8.77 -7.35 1.39
N LEU A 49 -8.21 -6.29 0.80
CA LEU A 49 -8.92 -5.38 -0.11
C LEU A 49 -8.61 -5.64 -1.59
N GLY A 50 -7.87 -6.72 -1.90
CA GLY A 50 -7.44 -7.05 -3.26
C GLY A 50 -8.54 -7.65 -4.14
N PHE A 51 -8.24 -7.74 -5.43
CA PHE A 51 -9.11 -8.34 -6.43
C PHE A 51 -9.30 -9.85 -6.21
N PRO A 52 -10.44 -10.42 -6.68
CA PRO A 52 -10.57 -11.86 -6.83
C PRO A 52 -9.43 -12.44 -7.68
N GLN A 53 -8.79 -13.50 -7.21
CA GLN A 53 -7.73 -14.19 -7.94
C GLN A 53 -8.19 -15.60 -8.32
N ASP A 54 -7.93 -16.01 -9.55
CA ASP A 54 -8.11 -17.41 -9.96
C ASP A 54 -6.91 -18.26 -9.50
N ARG A 55 -6.76 -18.38 -8.18
CA ARG A 55 -5.74 -19.23 -7.53
C ARG A 55 -6.36 -20.54 -7.07
N THR A 56 -5.50 -21.55 -6.87
CA THR A 56 -5.83 -22.93 -6.46
C THR A 56 -6.62 -23.02 -5.14
N LEU A 57 -6.67 -21.96 -4.35
CA LEU A 57 -7.49 -21.87 -3.14
C LEU A 57 -8.75 -21.03 -3.44
N ASN A 58 -9.92 -21.65 -3.27
CA ASN A 58 -11.24 -21.01 -3.41
C ASN A 58 -11.40 -19.71 -2.59
N LEU A 59 -10.56 -19.51 -1.56
CA LEU A 59 -10.56 -18.37 -0.66
C LEU A 59 -10.24 -17.04 -1.36
N PHE A 60 -9.44 -17.07 -2.43
CA PHE A 60 -9.09 -15.87 -3.18
C PHE A 60 -10.05 -15.59 -4.35
N ARG A 61 -10.91 -16.56 -4.71
CA ARG A 61 -11.89 -16.40 -5.79
C ARG A 61 -13.07 -15.50 -5.43
N ASN A 62 -13.36 -15.32 -4.15
CA ASN A 62 -14.48 -14.50 -3.69
C ASN A 62 -14.14 -13.72 -2.40
N PRO A 63 -13.33 -12.64 -2.48
CA PRO A 63 -12.94 -11.83 -1.34
C PRO A 63 -14.15 -11.29 -0.57
N VAL A 64 -14.05 -11.22 0.77
CA VAL A 64 -15.12 -10.65 1.63
C VAL A 64 -15.51 -9.25 1.22
N ILE A 65 -14.52 -8.43 0.84
CA ILE A 65 -14.75 -7.05 0.42
C ILE A 65 -15.60 -6.98 -0.84
N ASP A 66 -15.40 -7.90 -1.80
CA ASP A 66 -16.16 -7.96 -3.05
C ASP A 66 -17.63 -8.34 -2.76
N GLN A 67 -17.86 -9.28 -1.84
CA GLN A 67 -19.20 -9.64 -1.38
C GLN A 67 -19.90 -8.45 -0.71
N LEU A 68 -19.18 -7.71 0.13
CA LEU A 68 -19.71 -6.56 0.86
C LEU A 68 -20.13 -5.41 -0.05
N VAL A 69 -19.29 -5.04 -1.03
CA VAL A 69 -19.60 -3.90 -1.92
C VAL A 69 -20.61 -4.26 -3.00
N ARG A 70 -20.78 -5.55 -3.33
CA ARG A 70 -21.80 -6.04 -4.28
C ARG A 70 -23.15 -6.32 -3.64
N ASP A 71 -23.27 -6.11 -2.34
CA ASP A 71 -24.51 -6.33 -1.61
C ASP A 71 -25.70 -5.56 -2.25
N PRO A 72 -26.77 -6.25 -2.67
CA PRO A 72 -27.92 -5.64 -3.34
C PRO A 72 -28.90 -4.94 -2.39
N SER A 73 -28.62 -4.88 -1.09
CA SER A 73 -29.47 -4.23 -0.07
C SER A 73 -29.78 -2.75 -0.32
N GLY A 74 -29.06 -2.08 -1.22
CA GLY A 74 -29.22 -0.66 -1.54
C GLY A 74 -28.45 0.28 -0.61
N TYR A 75 -27.74 -0.23 0.40
CA TYR A 75 -26.89 0.59 1.27
C TYR A 75 -25.63 1.10 0.54
N ASN A 76 -25.11 0.32 -0.40
CA ASN A 76 -23.97 0.71 -1.23
C ASN A 76 -24.45 1.52 -2.44
N LYS A 77 -23.94 2.74 -2.59
CA LYS A 77 -24.23 3.61 -3.73
C LYS A 77 -23.35 3.29 -4.95
N SER A 78 -22.20 2.65 -4.73
CA SER A 78 -21.26 2.22 -5.76
C SER A 78 -20.56 0.91 -5.38
N ARG A 79 -19.85 0.28 -6.33
CA ARG A 79 -18.95 -0.86 -6.05
C ARG A 79 -17.55 -0.35 -5.77
N SER A 80 -17.36 0.30 -4.62
CA SER A 80 -16.09 0.92 -4.25
C SER A 80 -15.78 0.74 -2.77
N VAL A 81 -14.50 0.85 -2.44
CA VAL A 81 -13.99 0.99 -1.08
C VAL A 81 -13.18 2.27 -1.04
N SER A 82 -13.48 3.13 -0.07
CA SER A 82 -12.74 4.37 0.16
C SER A 82 -12.01 4.29 1.49
N LEU A 83 -10.79 4.82 1.50
CA LEU A 83 -9.90 4.80 2.66
C LEU A 83 -9.49 6.24 2.95
N TYR A 84 -9.74 6.67 4.17
CA TYR A 84 -9.18 7.91 4.72
C TYR A 84 -8.20 7.52 5.83
N LEU A 85 -6.96 7.98 5.72
CA LEU A 85 -5.91 7.72 6.69
C LEU A 85 -5.30 9.07 7.10
N GLU A 86 -5.48 9.44 8.37
CA GLU A 86 -4.86 10.63 8.93
C GLU A 86 -3.37 10.37 9.21
N SER A 87 -2.51 11.37 9.00
CA SER A 87 -1.11 11.30 9.40
C SER A 87 -0.92 11.90 10.79
N GLY A 88 -0.17 11.24 11.67
CA GLY A 88 0.23 11.82 12.97
C GLY A 88 0.26 10.80 14.11
N LEU A 89 0.62 11.28 15.30
CA LEU A 89 0.78 10.43 16.50
C LEU A 89 -0.54 9.83 17.02
N PHE A 90 -1.67 10.48 16.72
CA PHE A 90 -3.02 10.03 17.10
C PHE A 90 -3.90 9.85 15.86
N ALA A 91 -3.29 9.36 14.77
CA ALA A 91 -3.93 9.15 13.49
C ALA A 91 -5.21 8.31 13.62
N ARG A 92 -6.30 8.83 13.05
CA ARG A 92 -7.54 8.08 12.82
C ARG A 92 -7.61 7.63 11.37
N GLY A 93 -8.44 6.62 11.14
CA GLY A 93 -8.73 6.16 9.79
C GLY A 93 -10.19 5.78 9.65
N GLU A 94 -10.66 5.78 8.41
CA GLU A 94 -12.01 5.40 8.06
C GLU A 94 -11.99 4.51 6.81
N VAL A 95 -12.80 3.46 6.83
CA VAL A 95 -13.08 2.61 5.67
C VAL A 95 -14.56 2.77 5.34
N LEU A 96 -14.85 3.31 4.16
CA LEU A 96 -16.20 3.44 3.65
C LEU A 96 -16.44 2.41 2.55
N LEU A 97 -17.48 1.61 2.71
CA LEU A 97 -17.94 0.66 1.70
C LEU A 97 -19.05 1.29 0.88
N GLY A 98 -18.93 1.20 -0.43
CA GLY A 98 -19.99 1.55 -1.37
C GLY A 98 -20.16 3.04 -1.64
N GLY A 99 -19.10 3.84 -1.51
CA GLY A 99 -19.13 5.26 -1.82
C GLY A 99 -17.79 5.96 -1.58
N VAL A 100 -17.84 7.29 -1.59
CA VAL A 100 -16.77 8.21 -1.19
C VAL A 100 -17.36 9.21 -0.19
N ASP A 101 -16.56 9.71 0.74
CA ASP A 101 -16.95 10.77 1.67
C ASP A 101 -16.30 12.11 1.23
N PRO A 102 -17.07 13.06 0.68
CA PRO A 102 -16.56 14.36 0.23
C PRO A 102 -15.91 15.20 1.34
N ASP A 103 -16.22 14.95 2.60
CA ASP A 103 -15.65 15.71 3.72
C ASP A 103 -14.20 15.28 4.03
N LYS A 104 -13.72 14.20 3.40
CA LYS A 104 -12.39 13.61 3.64
C LYS A 104 -11.33 13.99 2.60
N PHE A 105 -11.68 14.74 1.56
CA PHE A 105 -10.75 15.16 0.52
C PHE A 105 -11.11 16.54 -0.05
N ILE A 106 -10.14 17.18 -0.70
CA ILE A 106 -10.32 18.49 -1.35
C ILE A 106 -10.12 18.31 -2.85
N GLY A 107 -11.00 18.94 -3.63
CA GLY A 107 -10.95 18.88 -5.09
C GLY A 107 -11.55 17.59 -5.67
N PRO A 108 -11.48 17.39 -7.00
CA PRO A 108 -12.05 16.21 -7.64
C PRO A 108 -11.15 14.98 -7.49
N LEU A 109 -11.77 13.80 -7.45
CA LEU A 109 -11.05 12.53 -7.57
C LEU A 109 -10.57 12.32 -9.01
N ALA A 110 -9.31 11.94 -9.18
CA ALA A 110 -8.73 11.58 -10.47
C ALA A 110 -8.70 10.04 -10.62
N PRO A 111 -9.47 9.44 -11.55
CA PRO A 111 -9.45 8.01 -11.75
C PRO A 111 -8.12 7.57 -12.38
N MET A 112 -7.59 6.45 -11.88
CA MET A 112 -6.36 5.83 -12.37
C MET A 112 -6.68 4.42 -12.85
N PRO A 113 -6.35 4.04 -14.10
CA PRO A 113 -6.60 2.69 -14.58
C PRO A 113 -5.69 1.69 -13.85
N VAL A 114 -6.29 0.61 -13.38
CA VAL A 114 -5.54 -0.54 -12.86
C VAL A 114 -4.94 -1.30 -14.05
N VAL A 115 -3.65 -1.63 -13.98
CA VAL A 115 -2.91 -2.26 -15.09
C VAL A 115 -2.68 -3.76 -14.91
N ASP A 116 -2.83 -4.26 -13.69
CA ASP A 116 -2.75 -5.70 -13.36
C ASP A 116 -3.71 -5.99 -12.21
N GLU A 117 -4.81 -6.69 -12.48
CA GLU A 117 -5.82 -7.08 -11.48
C GLU A 117 -5.29 -8.13 -10.48
N GLY A 118 -4.02 -8.53 -10.55
CA GLY A 118 -3.31 -9.19 -9.46
C GLY A 118 -3.23 -8.34 -8.18
N HIS A 119 -3.18 -7.02 -8.33
CA HIS A 119 -2.97 -6.04 -7.26
C HIS A 119 -3.70 -4.72 -7.57
N TRP A 120 -3.76 -3.77 -6.64
CA TRP A 120 -4.10 -2.39 -6.97
C TRP A 120 -2.90 -1.70 -7.63
N MET A 121 -2.54 -2.18 -8.83
CA MET A 121 -1.36 -1.75 -9.57
C MET A 121 -1.72 -0.65 -10.57
N LEU A 122 -0.94 0.42 -10.56
CA LEU A 122 -1.04 1.55 -11.50
C LEU A 122 0.28 1.80 -12.21
N HIS A 123 0.20 2.36 -13.40
CA HIS A 123 1.36 2.80 -14.16
C HIS A 123 1.74 4.22 -13.78
N LEU A 124 3.05 4.46 -13.62
CA LEU A 124 3.63 5.79 -13.39
C LEU A 124 4.54 6.15 -14.57
N LEU A 125 4.49 7.38 -15.04
CA LEU A 125 5.42 7.88 -16.06
C LEU A 125 6.77 8.28 -15.47
N ALA A 126 6.75 8.84 -14.26
CA ALA A 126 7.94 9.46 -13.69
C ALA A 126 7.86 9.65 -12.18
N VAL A 127 9.03 9.68 -11.55
CA VAL A 127 9.24 10.18 -10.19
C VAL A 127 10.09 11.45 -10.29
N TYR A 128 9.73 12.48 -9.53
CA TYR A 128 10.39 13.77 -9.48
C TYR A 128 10.95 14.05 -8.10
N VAL A 129 12.11 14.70 -8.07
CA VAL A 129 12.77 15.25 -6.90
C VAL A 129 13.05 16.72 -7.21
N GLY A 130 12.19 17.60 -6.69
CA GLY A 130 12.12 18.97 -7.18
C GLY A 130 11.83 18.98 -8.68
N GLU A 131 12.66 19.68 -9.46
CA GLU A 131 12.54 19.75 -10.92
C GLU A 131 13.21 18.56 -11.65
N ALA A 132 14.06 17.79 -10.95
CA ALA A 132 14.75 16.65 -11.55
C ALA A 132 13.80 15.44 -11.61
N SER A 133 13.90 14.61 -12.66
CA SER A 133 13.01 13.46 -12.82
C SER A 133 13.74 12.20 -13.27
N ARG A 134 13.20 11.05 -12.87
CA ARG A 134 13.52 9.74 -13.44
C ARG A 134 12.27 9.19 -14.12
N ARG A 135 12.45 8.66 -15.32
CA ARG A 135 11.40 8.09 -16.16
C ARG A 135 11.77 6.65 -16.51
N PRO A 136 11.71 5.72 -15.55
CA PRO A 136 11.98 4.32 -15.85
C PRO A 136 10.90 3.83 -16.82
N ALA A 137 11.31 3.09 -17.85
CA ALA A 137 10.34 2.41 -18.70
C ALA A 137 9.60 1.34 -17.87
N GLY A 138 8.27 1.30 -17.97
CA GLY A 138 7.45 0.33 -17.24
C GLY A 138 7.47 0.51 -15.72
N LEU A 139 7.48 1.76 -15.24
CA LEU A 139 7.35 2.00 -13.80
C LEU A 139 5.90 1.73 -13.37
N HIS A 140 5.77 0.79 -12.43
CA HIS A 140 4.49 0.43 -11.82
C HIS A 140 4.57 0.66 -10.31
N ALA A 141 3.43 0.99 -9.71
CA ALA A 141 3.27 1.10 -8.27
C ALA A 141 2.06 0.27 -7.83
N ILE A 142 2.17 -0.33 -6.64
CA ILE A 142 1.05 -1.03 -5.99
C ILE A 142 0.58 -0.15 -4.84
N LEU A 143 -0.73 0.10 -4.78
CA LEU A 143 -1.36 0.74 -3.63
C LEU A 143 -1.65 -0.33 -2.57
N ASP A 144 -0.91 -0.30 -1.47
CA ASP A 144 -0.99 -1.28 -0.40
C ASP A 144 -1.14 -0.62 0.97
N THR A 145 -2.33 -0.68 1.54
CA THR A 145 -2.63 -0.13 2.87
C THR A 145 -2.17 -1.03 4.02
N GLY A 146 -1.70 -2.24 3.72
CA GLY A 146 -1.10 -3.14 4.71
C GLY A 146 0.36 -2.80 5.02
N THR A 147 0.94 -1.85 4.30
CA THR A 147 2.35 -1.46 4.39
C THR A 147 2.48 -0.03 4.94
N ASN A 148 3.53 0.24 5.73
CA ASN A 148 3.72 1.51 6.45
C ASN A 148 4.75 2.47 5.80
N GLY A 149 5.26 2.12 4.62
CA GLY A 149 6.30 2.88 3.91
C GLY A 149 6.19 2.73 2.40
N ILE A 150 6.95 3.55 1.67
CA ILE A 150 7.10 3.44 0.22
C ILE A 150 8.30 2.55 -0.05
N TYR A 151 8.06 1.42 -0.71
CA TYR A 151 9.10 0.46 -1.06
C TYR A 151 9.46 0.61 -2.53
N MET A 152 10.74 0.49 -2.85
CA MET A 152 11.26 0.55 -4.21
C MET A 152 12.43 -0.41 -4.39
N PRO A 153 12.74 -0.83 -5.62
CA PRO A 153 13.94 -1.60 -5.89
C PRO A 153 15.19 -0.87 -5.39
N PRO A 154 16.24 -1.58 -4.90
CA PRO A 154 17.44 -0.94 -4.36
C PRO A 154 18.04 0.12 -5.27
N LYS A 155 18.12 -0.19 -6.57
CA LYS A 155 18.67 0.73 -7.57
C LYS A 155 17.84 2.02 -7.71
N ALA A 156 16.52 1.95 -7.61
CA ALA A 156 15.66 3.12 -7.65
C ALA A 156 15.86 4.00 -6.40
N GLY A 157 16.11 3.40 -5.23
CA GLY A 157 16.44 4.13 -4.01
C GLY A 157 17.79 4.84 -4.09
N GLU A 158 18.82 4.19 -4.63
CA GLU A 158 20.13 4.83 -4.88
C GLU A 158 20.03 6.01 -5.84
N ASP A 159 19.28 5.84 -6.94
CA ASP A 159 19.05 6.90 -7.93
C ASP A 159 18.28 8.06 -7.28
N LEU A 160 17.27 7.77 -6.44
CA LEU A 160 16.52 8.78 -5.70
C LEU A 160 17.41 9.59 -4.75
N VAL A 161 18.27 8.92 -3.98
CA VAL A 161 19.23 9.58 -3.08
C VAL A 161 20.19 10.48 -3.86
N THR A 162 20.63 10.04 -5.04
CA THR A 162 21.48 10.86 -5.92
C THR A 162 20.75 12.12 -6.36
N LEU A 163 19.48 12.01 -6.77
CA LEU A 163 18.67 13.16 -7.16
C LEU A 163 18.42 14.11 -5.99
N VAL A 164 18.16 13.59 -4.78
CA VAL A 164 17.98 14.42 -3.58
C VAL A 164 19.26 15.20 -3.29
N LYS A 165 20.43 14.54 -3.25
CA LYS A 165 21.71 15.21 -2.97
C LYS A 165 22.09 16.25 -4.02
N ALA A 166 21.69 16.06 -5.28
CA ALA A 166 21.92 17.04 -6.34
C ALA A 166 20.96 18.24 -6.29
N GLY A 167 19.78 18.08 -5.69
CA GLY A 167 18.71 19.09 -5.68
C GLY A 167 18.66 19.97 -4.42
N VAL A 168 19.58 19.79 -3.47
CA VAL A 168 19.57 20.49 -2.18
C VAL A 168 20.65 21.57 -2.13
N GLU A 169 20.31 22.74 -1.56
CA GLU A 169 21.28 23.83 -1.34
C GLU A 169 22.20 23.53 -0.15
N LYS A 170 21.67 22.82 0.86
CA LYS A 170 22.40 22.35 2.04
C LYS A 170 22.77 20.88 1.83
N LEU A 171 24.02 20.51 2.11
CA LEU A 171 24.41 19.09 2.14
C LEU A 171 23.59 18.34 3.20
N ILE A 172 22.95 17.25 2.78
CA ILE A 172 22.15 16.36 3.65
C ILE A 172 22.89 15.03 3.81
N ASP A 173 23.08 14.60 5.06
CA ASP A 173 23.57 13.25 5.37
C ASP A 173 22.41 12.25 5.29
N ILE A 174 22.46 11.36 4.30
CA ILE A 174 21.49 10.28 4.13
C ILE A 174 22.21 8.97 4.44
N ARG A 175 21.77 8.30 5.51
CA ARG A 175 22.31 7.01 5.96
C ARG A 175 21.41 5.88 5.48
N ILE A 176 22.02 4.72 5.21
CA ILE A 176 21.28 3.52 4.79
C ILE A 176 21.47 2.46 5.86
N ASN A 177 20.37 2.02 6.46
CA ASN A 177 20.35 1.04 7.54
C ASN A 177 19.34 -0.07 7.23
N GLY A 178 19.83 -1.25 6.86
CA GLY A 178 18.96 -2.39 6.53
C GLY A 178 18.00 -2.14 5.37
N GLY A 179 18.37 -1.27 4.40
CA GLY A 179 17.51 -0.88 3.27
C GLY A 179 16.57 0.29 3.55
N VAL A 180 16.58 0.83 4.77
CA VAL A 180 15.86 2.06 5.15
C VAL A 180 16.79 3.26 4.96
N TYR A 181 16.28 4.32 4.35
CA TYR A 181 16.98 5.59 4.19
C TYR A 181 16.63 6.51 5.37
N GLU A 182 17.64 6.90 6.14
CA GLU A 182 17.52 7.74 7.32
C GLU A 182 18.13 9.12 7.04
N ILE A 183 17.45 10.17 7.51
CA ILE A 183 17.94 11.56 7.48
C ILE A 183 17.92 12.15 8.88
N ASP A 184 18.80 13.12 9.15
CA ASP A 184 18.69 13.91 10.36
C ASP A 184 17.40 14.76 10.30
N ARG A 185 16.71 14.83 11.43
CA ARG A 185 15.52 15.68 11.58
C ARG A 185 15.82 17.14 11.26
N VAL A 186 17.04 17.62 11.54
CA VAL A 186 17.43 19.01 11.25
C VAL A 186 17.57 19.28 9.75
N ASP A 187 17.64 18.24 8.92
CA ASP A 187 17.76 18.33 7.46
C ASP A 187 16.42 18.20 6.74
N ARG A 188 15.35 17.82 7.46
CA ARG A 188 14.01 17.55 6.90
C ARG A 188 13.49 18.69 6.03
N ASP A 189 13.59 19.91 6.53
CA ASP A 189 13.00 21.09 5.88
C ASP A 189 13.80 21.55 4.64
N TYR A 190 14.97 20.96 4.40
CA TYR A 190 15.80 21.21 3.22
C TYR A 190 15.56 20.17 2.12
N LEU A 191 14.72 19.15 2.36
CA LEU A 191 14.43 18.15 1.34
C LEU A 191 13.59 18.73 0.20
N PRO A 192 13.93 18.41 -1.06
CA PRO A 192 13.10 18.75 -2.20
C PRO A 192 11.79 17.97 -2.16
N ILE A 193 10.76 18.52 -2.81
CA ILE A 193 9.48 17.83 -2.96
C ILE A 193 9.68 16.55 -3.77
N LEU A 194 9.26 15.43 -3.21
CA LEU A 194 9.11 14.17 -3.92
C LEU A 194 7.69 14.09 -4.50
N SER A 195 7.57 13.88 -5.80
CA SER A 195 6.28 13.65 -6.45
C SER A 195 6.35 12.56 -7.51
N ALA A 196 5.21 11.97 -7.85
CA ALA A 196 5.08 11.00 -8.92
C ALA A 196 4.07 11.51 -9.95
N ARG A 197 4.32 11.21 -11.23
CA ARG A 197 3.43 11.61 -12.33
C ARG A 197 2.94 10.38 -13.07
N GLN A 198 1.66 10.39 -13.35
CA GLN A 198 0.95 9.49 -14.26
C GLN A 198 1.08 9.92 -15.72
#